data_AF-A0A496UMQ5-F1
#
_entry.id   AF-A0A496UMQ5-F1
#
_cell.length_a   1.000
_cell.length_b   1.000
_cell.length_c   1.000
_cell.angle_alpha   90.00
_cell.angle_beta   90.00
_cell.angle_gamma   90.00
#
_symmetry.space_group_name_H-M   'P 1'
#
loop_
_entity.id
_entity.type
_entity.pdbx_description
1 polymer ?
#
loop_
_entity_poly.entity_id
_entity_poly.type
_entity_poly.pdbx_seq_one_letter_code
_entity_poly.pdbx_strand_id
1 'polypeptide(L)'
;MNDFLALRSPVEKKLNKQRDWFTRADIMKFVREEEIKFFTFHYTGIDGKLKDLLLPLNSLAEAEKLLAAGERADGSSLFKGLVDTSGSDLYVVPVYSTAFLNPFVDKSLDFICRFFTKEGELADYTPDNALHKSYQLFREETGLELYALGELEFFLIGEVQNILFPAAKQAGYHQSNPFIKFSWLNTEMLEEITRISGQVKYGHAEVGLIETVRSYLPEIAGKRAEQFEIEYLPKPIDQMADDIVIGKWLIRNIAFRNNVLATFTPKIEEGIAGNGLHFHFEIRKNNKNIMVGSDGKLSKESMKFIGGIVTFARSLSVFGNTVASSYLRLVPNQEAPTKICWSDLNRSALIRVPLGWHGMDNLASKINPQEKAEYHFSDGRQTVELRSADGSAWVHALLTGVCQAARHGFKDKNSTKIAEKT
;
A
#
# COMPACT_ATOMS: atom_id res chain seq x y z
N MET A 1 11.88 -7.02 -28.72
CA MET A 1 11.33 -5.71 -28.30
C MET A 1 10.68 -5.96 -26.96
N ASN A 2 11.06 -5.23 -25.91
CA ASN A 2 10.31 -5.33 -24.66
C ASN A 2 8.96 -4.64 -24.92
N ASP A 3 7.88 -5.40 -24.95
CA ASP A 3 6.53 -4.85 -25.18
C ASP A 3 6.13 -4.02 -23.95
N PHE A 4 6.40 -2.72 -23.99
CA PHE A 4 6.09 -1.82 -22.89
C PHE A 4 4.63 -1.35 -22.97
N LEU A 5 3.83 -1.67 -21.93
CA LEU A 5 2.46 -1.19 -21.80
C LEU A 5 2.39 0.33 -21.51
N ALA A 6 1.28 0.98 -21.85
CA ALA A 6 1.09 2.43 -21.76
C ALA A 6 1.33 3.01 -20.36
N LEU A 7 0.93 2.29 -19.30
CA LEU A 7 1.06 2.73 -17.91
C LEU A 7 2.39 2.34 -17.23
N ARG A 8 3.33 1.69 -17.93
CA ARG A 8 4.64 1.39 -17.34
C ARG A 8 5.46 2.67 -17.09
N SER A 9 6.24 2.68 -16.00
CA SER A 9 7.08 3.80 -15.56
C SER A 9 7.84 4.47 -16.71
N PRO A 10 7.72 5.81 -16.89
CA PRO A 10 8.51 6.55 -17.87
C PRO A 10 10.03 6.37 -17.70
N VAL A 11 10.49 6.22 -16.46
CA VAL A 11 11.92 6.04 -16.14
C VAL A 11 12.41 4.68 -16.69
N GLU A 12 11.67 3.59 -16.44
CA GLU A 12 11.99 2.27 -16.98
C GLU A 12 11.96 2.23 -18.51
N LYS A 13 10.97 2.90 -19.12
CA LYS A 13 10.84 2.99 -20.58
C LYS A 13 12.04 3.70 -21.19
N LYS A 14 12.42 4.86 -20.65
CA LYS A 14 13.54 5.67 -21.16
C LYS A 14 14.88 4.95 -21.00
N LEU A 15 15.08 4.31 -19.85
CA LEU A 15 16.30 3.55 -19.57
C LEU A 15 16.32 2.18 -20.25
N ASN A 16 15.18 1.71 -20.76
CA ASN A 16 14.97 0.34 -21.24
C ASN A 16 15.54 -0.70 -20.26
N LYS A 17 15.26 -0.48 -18.98
CA LYS A 17 15.83 -1.23 -17.86
C LYS A 17 14.78 -1.41 -16.76
N GLN A 18 14.76 -2.58 -16.14
CA GLN A 18 13.91 -2.82 -14.97
C GLN A 18 14.43 -2.05 -13.76
N ARG A 19 13.50 -1.49 -12.98
CA ARG A 19 13.81 -0.59 -11.85
C ARG A 19 14.75 -1.18 -10.79
N ASP A 20 14.63 -2.48 -10.50
CA ASP A 20 15.47 -3.16 -9.50
C ASP A 20 16.96 -3.17 -9.86
N TRP A 21 17.29 -2.90 -11.13
CA TRP A 21 18.65 -2.87 -11.64
C TRP A 21 19.16 -1.45 -11.93
N PHE A 22 18.40 -0.41 -11.54
CA PHE A 22 18.86 0.96 -11.69
C PHE A 22 20.14 1.20 -10.87
N THR A 23 21.12 1.79 -11.53
CA THR A 23 22.39 2.21 -10.94
C THR A 23 22.47 3.73 -10.94
N ARG A 24 23.42 4.28 -10.18
CA ARG A 24 23.71 5.73 -10.19
C ARG A 24 23.96 6.23 -11.62
N ALA A 25 24.69 5.46 -12.43
CA ALA A 25 24.98 5.83 -13.81
C ALA A 25 23.71 5.90 -14.68
N ASP A 26 22.76 4.98 -14.49
CA ASP A 26 21.47 5.02 -15.21
C ASP A 26 20.67 6.26 -14.82
N ILE A 27 20.58 6.57 -13.53
CA ILE A 27 19.88 7.76 -13.04
C ILE A 27 20.55 9.03 -13.57
N MET A 28 21.89 9.12 -13.54
CA MET A 28 22.63 10.25 -14.10
C MET A 28 22.40 10.43 -15.60
N LYS A 29 22.30 9.32 -16.35
CA LYS A 29 21.92 9.35 -17.77
C LYS A 29 20.52 9.94 -17.94
N PHE A 30 19.54 9.48 -17.16
CA PHE A 30 18.17 9.97 -17.21
C PHE A 30 18.08 11.47 -16.88
N VAL A 31 18.77 11.92 -15.81
CA VAL A 31 18.83 13.33 -15.38
C VAL A 31 19.27 14.25 -16.51
N ARG A 32 20.33 13.86 -17.23
CA ARG A 32 20.86 14.63 -18.35
C ARG A 32 19.94 14.62 -19.57
N GLU A 33 19.38 13.47 -19.93
CA GLU A 33 18.55 13.31 -21.13
C GLU A 33 17.16 13.93 -20.99
N GLU A 34 16.60 13.92 -19.79
CA GLU A 34 15.28 14.47 -19.49
C GLU A 34 15.33 15.86 -18.86
N GLU A 35 16.53 16.46 -18.74
CA GLU A 35 16.75 17.80 -18.19
C GLU A 35 16.08 17.97 -16.82
N ILE A 36 16.34 17.02 -15.92
CA ILE A 36 15.79 17.02 -14.57
C ILE A 36 16.33 18.22 -13.78
N LYS A 37 15.42 18.98 -13.17
CA LYS A 37 15.71 20.21 -12.42
C LYS A 37 15.85 19.96 -10.93
N PHE A 38 15.12 18.97 -10.41
CA PHE A 38 15.06 18.69 -8.98
C PHE A 38 15.19 17.19 -8.71
N PHE A 39 15.80 16.88 -7.57
CA PHE A 39 15.46 15.65 -6.87
C PHE A 39 14.47 15.95 -5.75
N THR A 40 13.48 15.07 -5.55
CA THR A 40 12.71 15.08 -4.31
C THR A 40 12.95 13.78 -3.56
N PHE A 41 13.44 13.91 -2.33
CA PHE A 41 13.63 12.78 -1.43
C PHE A 41 12.40 12.63 -0.55
N HIS A 42 11.76 11.47 -0.63
CA HIS A 42 10.57 11.11 0.14
C HIS A 42 10.93 10.13 1.25
N TYR A 43 10.41 10.37 2.44
CA TYR A 43 10.63 9.47 3.59
C TYR A 43 9.49 9.59 4.60
N THR A 44 9.30 8.56 5.43
CA THR A 44 8.19 8.51 6.39
C THR A 44 8.64 8.98 7.77
N GLY A 45 7.95 9.98 8.32
CA GLY A 45 8.18 10.45 9.69
C GLY A 45 7.52 9.58 10.76
N ILE A 46 7.74 9.91 12.03
CA ILE A 46 7.13 9.20 13.18
C ILE A 46 5.59 9.28 13.19
N ASP A 47 5.02 10.29 12.55
CA ASP A 47 3.59 10.48 12.42
C ASP A 47 2.96 9.62 11.29
N GLY A 48 3.76 8.74 10.67
CA GLY A 48 3.33 7.87 9.58
C GLY A 48 3.03 8.62 8.28
N LYS A 49 3.39 9.90 8.18
CA LYS A 49 3.19 10.72 6.98
C LYS A 49 4.46 10.77 6.16
N LEU A 50 4.27 10.80 4.84
CA LEU A 50 5.33 11.12 3.89
C LEU A 50 5.80 12.55 4.11
N LYS A 51 7.12 12.74 4.07
CA LYS A 51 7.84 14.01 4.11
C LYS A 51 8.64 14.13 2.82
N ASP A 52 8.86 15.36 2.38
CA ASP A 52 9.60 15.70 1.18
C ASP A 52 10.80 16.60 1.50
N LEU A 53 11.89 16.38 0.78
CA LEU A 53 13.05 17.27 0.70
C LEU A 53 13.34 17.54 -0.77
N LEU A 54 13.00 18.75 -1.23
CA LEU A 54 13.20 19.20 -2.60
C LEU A 54 14.59 19.81 -2.77
N LEU A 55 15.36 19.26 -3.72
CA LEU A 55 16.79 19.53 -3.89
C LEU A 55 17.04 20.02 -5.33
N PRO A 56 17.43 21.30 -5.53
CA PRO A 56 17.73 21.83 -6.86
C PRO A 56 19.05 21.28 -7.41
N LEU A 57 19.03 20.88 -8.68
CA LEU A 57 20.21 20.36 -9.37
C LEU A 57 20.92 21.49 -10.12
N ASN A 58 21.98 22.04 -9.50
CA ASN A 58 22.77 23.13 -10.10
C ASN A 58 23.89 22.63 -11.03
N SER A 59 24.24 21.34 -10.96
CA SER A 59 25.22 20.71 -11.85
C SER A 59 25.06 19.18 -11.82
N LEU A 60 25.62 18.49 -12.83
CA LEU A 60 25.69 17.02 -12.81
C LEU A 60 26.55 16.49 -11.64
N ALA A 61 27.56 17.24 -11.21
CA ALA A 61 28.37 16.86 -10.05
C ALA A 61 27.56 16.88 -8.74
N GLU A 62 26.67 17.87 -8.57
CA GLU A 62 25.76 17.92 -7.42
C GLU A 62 24.74 16.79 -7.47
N ALA A 63 24.16 16.51 -8.64
CA ALA A 63 23.25 15.37 -8.81
C ALA A 63 23.94 14.04 -8.45
N GLU A 64 25.18 13.82 -8.90
CA GLU A 64 25.92 12.61 -8.56
C GLU A 64 26.22 12.53 -7.06
N LYS A 65 26.59 13.64 -6.42
CA LYS A 65 26.82 13.73 -4.98
C LYS A 65 25.56 13.36 -4.19
N LEU A 66 24.40 13.95 -4.52
CA LEU A 66 23.14 13.68 -3.85
C LEU A 66 22.72 12.21 -4.00
N LEU A 67 22.94 11.61 -5.18
CA LEU A 67 22.68 10.19 -5.38
C LEU A 67 23.63 9.29 -4.58
N ALA A 68 24.90 9.70 -4.44
CA ALA A 68 25.93 8.89 -3.80
C ALA A 68 25.92 8.98 -2.27
N ALA A 69 25.68 10.17 -1.73
CA ALA A 69 25.82 10.47 -0.31
C ALA A 69 24.48 10.78 0.39
N GLY A 70 23.41 11.02 -0.37
CA GLY A 70 22.16 11.54 0.18
C GLY A 70 22.29 12.99 0.63
N GLU A 71 21.43 13.38 1.57
CA GLU A 71 21.46 14.68 2.24
C GLU A 71 21.15 14.52 3.73
N ARG A 72 21.53 15.49 4.56
CA ARG A 72 21.23 15.52 5.99
C ARG A 72 19.76 15.82 6.25
N ALA A 73 19.21 15.21 7.30
CA ALA A 73 17.89 15.49 7.83
C ALA A 73 17.94 15.61 9.36
N ASP A 74 17.16 16.53 9.92
CA ASP A 74 16.99 16.67 11.37
C ASP A 74 16.02 15.60 11.91
N GLY A 75 16.59 14.53 12.46
CA GLY A 75 15.83 13.44 13.07
C GLY A 75 15.08 13.85 14.34
N SER A 76 15.44 14.94 15.01
CA SER A 76 14.74 15.38 16.22
C SER A 76 13.34 15.90 15.91
N SER A 77 13.20 16.54 14.74
CA SER A 77 11.93 16.99 14.19
C SER A 77 11.12 15.83 13.60
N LEU A 78 11.79 14.84 12.99
CA LEU A 78 11.13 13.71 12.32
C LEU A 78 10.71 12.59 13.28
N PHE A 79 11.42 12.41 14.39
CA PHE A 79 11.25 11.31 15.35
C PHE A 79 11.18 11.78 16.80
N LYS A 80 10.44 12.87 17.02
CA LYS A 80 10.25 13.46 18.35
C LYS A 80 9.78 12.42 19.38
N GLY A 81 10.54 12.29 20.46
CA GLY A 81 10.24 11.35 21.56
C GLY A 81 10.85 9.94 21.41
N LEU A 82 11.49 9.63 20.28
CA LEU A 82 12.24 8.37 20.10
C LEU A 82 13.75 8.52 20.23
N VAL A 83 14.29 9.71 19.92
CA VAL A 83 15.73 9.96 19.86
C VAL A 83 16.08 11.12 20.79
N ASP A 84 17.13 10.96 21.58
CA ASP A 84 17.71 12.07 22.33
C ASP A 84 18.43 13.04 21.37
N THR A 85 18.37 14.33 21.67
CA THR A 85 18.91 15.41 20.83
C THR A 85 20.38 15.25 20.45
N SER A 86 21.16 14.45 21.19
CA SER A 86 22.57 14.18 20.93
C SER A 86 22.85 13.18 19.79
N GLY A 87 21.82 12.48 19.30
CA GLY A 87 21.91 11.47 18.23
C GLY A 87 20.95 11.69 17.07
N SER A 88 20.42 12.91 16.90
CA SER A 88 19.32 13.17 15.96
C SER A 88 19.73 13.42 14.50
N ASP A 89 20.99 13.74 14.22
CA ASP A 89 21.42 14.00 12.85
C ASP A 89 21.41 12.70 12.03
N LEU A 90 20.62 12.71 10.97
CA LEU A 90 20.44 11.59 10.05
C LEU A 90 20.88 11.97 8.65
N TYR A 91 21.20 10.97 7.84
CA TYR A 91 21.26 11.10 6.38
C TYR A 91 20.05 10.41 5.76
N VAL A 92 19.47 11.02 4.72
CA VAL A 92 18.46 10.42 3.87
C VAL A 92 19.09 10.07 2.51
N VAL A 93 19.08 8.79 2.17
CA VAL A 93 19.76 8.27 0.99
C VAL A 93 18.73 7.64 0.04
N PRO A 94 18.71 8.01 -1.25
CA PRO A 94 17.70 7.54 -2.20
C PRO A 94 17.86 6.07 -2.57
N VAL A 95 16.74 5.34 -2.64
CA VAL A 95 16.67 3.97 -3.17
C VAL A 95 16.37 4.05 -4.66
N TYR A 96 17.35 3.79 -5.52
CA TYR A 96 17.22 4.03 -6.97
C TYR A 96 16.07 3.26 -7.63
N SER A 97 15.75 2.04 -7.17
CA SER A 97 14.64 1.25 -7.72
C SER A 97 13.26 1.88 -7.50
N THR A 98 13.18 2.91 -6.67
CA THR A 98 11.94 3.66 -6.40
C THR A 98 11.83 4.94 -7.23
N ALA A 99 12.78 5.22 -8.12
CA ALA A 99 12.79 6.47 -8.89
C ALA A 99 11.52 6.66 -9.74
N PHE A 100 10.86 7.82 -9.62
CA PHE A 100 9.68 8.17 -10.42
C PHE A 100 9.65 9.66 -10.78
N LEU A 101 9.01 10.01 -11.91
CA LEU A 101 8.77 11.42 -12.25
C LEU A 101 7.61 11.96 -11.42
N ASN A 102 7.81 13.10 -10.74
CA ASN A 102 6.77 13.71 -9.93
C ASN A 102 5.63 14.25 -10.82
N PRO A 103 4.35 13.88 -10.55
CA PRO A 103 3.21 14.37 -11.34
C PRO A 103 2.76 15.80 -10.99
N PHE A 104 3.30 16.38 -9.91
CA PHE A 104 2.92 17.69 -9.37
C PHE A 104 4.04 18.74 -9.46
N VAL A 105 5.30 18.32 -9.64
CA VAL A 105 6.47 19.20 -9.77
C VAL A 105 7.16 18.96 -11.11
N ASP A 106 7.14 19.97 -11.98
CA ASP A 106 7.75 19.90 -13.30
C ASP A 106 9.24 19.53 -13.21
N LYS A 107 9.63 18.52 -13.98
CA LYS A 107 11.01 18.03 -14.08
C LYS A 107 11.66 17.68 -12.73
N SER A 108 10.89 17.15 -11.78
CA SER A 108 11.42 16.52 -10.57
C SER A 108 11.50 15.00 -10.72
N LEU A 109 12.66 14.43 -10.39
CA LEU A 109 12.84 12.99 -10.24
C LEU A 109 12.87 12.65 -8.74
N ASP A 110 11.94 11.82 -8.34
CA ASP A 110 11.62 11.57 -6.95
C ASP A 110 12.06 10.17 -6.53
N PHE A 111 12.44 10.03 -5.27
CA PHE A 111 12.91 8.76 -4.69
C PHE A 111 12.29 8.56 -3.32
N ILE A 112 12.04 7.30 -2.97
CA ILE A 112 11.90 6.91 -1.57
C ILE A 112 13.32 6.74 -1.01
N CYS A 113 13.53 7.26 0.19
CA CYS A 113 14.81 7.25 0.87
C CYS A 113 14.81 6.29 2.07
N ARG A 114 16.02 5.97 2.54
CA ARG A 114 16.28 5.32 3.82
C ARG A 114 17.12 6.22 4.71
N PHE A 115 16.94 6.07 6.01
CA PHE A 115 17.69 6.81 7.00
C PHE A 115 18.99 6.10 7.40
N PHE A 116 20.06 6.86 7.50
CA PHE A 116 21.36 6.41 8.01
C PHE A 116 21.79 7.28 9.18
N THR A 117 22.45 6.68 10.17
CA THR A 117 23.05 7.41 11.30
C THR A 117 24.30 8.16 10.86
N LYS A 118 24.82 9.02 11.73
CA LYS A 118 26.09 9.74 11.50
C LYS A 118 27.29 8.81 11.28
N GLU A 119 27.21 7.56 11.76
CA GLU A 119 28.20 6.50 11.55
C GLU A 119 28.08 5.80 10.19
N GLY A 120 27.02 6.07 9.41
CA GLY A 120 26.79 5.43 8.11
C GLY A 120 26.07 4.08 8.19
N GLU A 121 25.47 3.75 9.33
CA GLU A 121 24.65 2.55 9.52
C GLU A 121 23.16 2.86 9.30
N LEU A 122 22.35 1.86 8.93
CA LEU A 122 20.90 2.05 8.84
C LEU A 122 20.32 2.42 10.21
N ALA A 123 19.55 3.51 10.27
CA ALA A 123 18.90 3.95 11.49
C ALA A 123 17.68 3.05 11.79
N ASP A 124 17.87 2.01 12.61
CA ASP A 124 16.89 0.92 12.80
C ASP A 124 15.63 1.29 13.58
N TYR A 125 15.63 2.44 14.27
CA TYR A 125 14.46 2.99 14.95
C TYR A 125 13.48 3.68 13.99
N THR A 126 13.88 3.94 12.75
CA THR A 126 13.00 4.55 11.74
C THR A 126 12.03 3.49 11.18
N PRO A 127 10.76 3.82 10.92
CA PRO A 127 9.73 2.81 10.65
C PRO A 127 10.01 1.94 9.42
N ASP A 128 10.53 2.54 8.36
CA ASP A 128 10.92 1.90 7.11
C ASP A 128 12.10 0.95 7.30
N ASN A 129 13.15 1.38 8.02
CA ASN A 129 14.27 0.50 8.33
C ASN A 129 13.91 -0.61 9.31
N ALA A 130 13.03 -0.33 10.29
CA ALA A 130 12.52 -1.34 11.22
C ALA A 130 11.78 -2.46 10.47
N LEU A 131 10.93 -2.10 9.51
CA LEU A 131 10.25 -3.05 8.64
C LEU A 131 11.25 -3.83 7.78
N HIS A 132 12.17 -3.13 7.12
CA HIS A 132 13.18 -3.76 6.29
C HIS A 132 14.00 -4.79 7.08
N LYS A 133 14.51 -4.41 8.26
CA LYS A 133 15.24 -5.30 9.18
C LYS A 133 14.40 -6.49 9.64
N SER A 134 13.14 -6.25 10.02
CA SER A 134 12.19 -7.30 10.41
C SER A 134 11.94 -8.31 9.28
N TYR A 135 11.84 -7.81 8.05
CA TYR A 135 11.69 -8.63 6.86
C TYR A 135 12.96 -9.44 6.55
N GLN A 136 14.15 -8.83 6.63
CA GLN A 136 15.43 -9.56 6.47
C GLN A 136 15.54 -10.72 7.46
N LEU A 137 15.28 -10.46 8.74
CA LEU A 137 15.31 -11.49 9.77
C LEU A 137 14.31 -12.62 9.49
N PHE A 138 13.12 -12.33 8.98
CA PHE A 138 12.18 -13.37 8.56
C PHE A 138 12.77 -14.25 7.46
N ARG A 139 13.40 -13.65 6.44
CA ARG A 139 14.02 -14.40 5.33
C ARG A 139 15.17 -15.27 5.81
N GLU A 140 16.06 -14.72 6.62
CA GLU A 140 17.22 -15.42 7.16
C GLU A 140 16.82 -16.62 8.03
N GLU A 141 15.80 -16.46 8.89
CA GLU A 141 15.39 -17.50 9.83
C GLU A 141 14.54 -18.60 9.20
N THR A 142 13.82 -18.31 8.12
CA THR A 142 12.85 -19.24 7.54
C THR A 142 13.24 -19.75 6.14
N GLY A 143 14.10 -19.02 5.42
CA GLY A 143 14.37 -19.24 4.00
C GLY A 143 13.15 -18.95 3.10
N LEU A 144 12.20 -18.15 3.57
CA LEU A 144 10.96 -17.80 2.87
C LEU A 144 10.85 -16.29 2.69
N GLU A 145 10.00 -15.88 1.75
CA GLU A 145 9.73 -14.48 1.46
C GLU A 145 8.27 -14.17 1.80
N LEU A 146 8.04 -13.07 2.49
CA LEU A 146 6.72 -12.54 2.82
C LEU A 146 6.39 -11.37 1.89
N TYR A 147 5.28 -11.52 1.17
CA TYR A 147 4.75 -10.52 0.25
C TYR A 147 3.42 -9.99 0.80
N ALA A 148 3.10 -8.74 0.46
CA ALA A 148 1.86 -8.10 0.79
C ALA A 148 1.27 -7.37 -0.41
N LEU A 149 -0.06 -7.21 -0.42
CA LEU A 149 -0.77 -6.20 -1.19
C LEU A 149 -1.79 -5.50 -0.28
N GLY A 150 -2.07 -4.23 -0.57
CA GLY A 150 -3.07 -3.45 0.16
C GLY A 150 -4.32 -3.19 -0.68
N GLU A 151 -5.47 -3.19 -0.03
CA GLU A 151 -6.74 -2.64 -0.51
C GLU A 151 -6.97 -1.33 0.25
N LEU A 152 -6.79 -0.20 -0.43
CA LEU A 152 -6.85 1.12 0.21
C LEU A 152 -8.17 1.80 -0.11
N GLU A 153 -9.09 1.80 0.87
CA GLU A 153 -10.37 2.50 0.77
C GLU A 153 -10.27 3.96 1.21
N PHE A 154 -10.99 4.85 0.53
CA PHE A 154 -11.05 6.27 0.83
C PHE A 154 -12.37 6.91 0.37
N PHE A 155 -12.72 8.05 0.97
CA PHE A 155 -13.80 8.91 0.48
C PHE A 155 -13.23 10.11 -0.29
N LEU A 156 -13.91 10.46 -1.38
CA LEU A 156 -13.76 11.74 -2.07
C LEU A 156 -14.94 12.64 -1.72
N ILE A 157 -14.65 13.82 -1.15
CA ILE A 157 -15.63 14.80 -0.69
C ILE A 157 -15.54 16.06 -1.54
N GLY A 158 -16.62 16.40 -2.23
CA GLY A 158 -16.63 17.50 -3.19
C GLY A 158 -18.01 18.05 -3.50
N GLU A 159 -18.02 19.21 -4.17
CA GLU A 159 -19.23 19.79 -4.73
C GLU A 159 -19.72 18.99 -5.94
N VAL A 160 -21.03 18.81 -6.06
CA VAL A 160 -21.66 18.15 -7.21
C VAL A 160 -22.74 19.05 -7.77
N GLN A 161 -22.57 19.47 -9.02
CA GLN A 161 -23.43 20.47 -9.65
C GLN A 161 -24.85 19.96 -9.96
N ASN A 162 -25.04 18.66 -10.23
CA ASN A 162 -26.36 18.10 -10.56
C ASN A 162 -26.46 16.60 -10.21
N ILE A 163 -27.63 16.17 -9.72
CA ILE A 163 -27.95 14.79 -9.31
C ILE A 163 -29.03 14.18 -10.24
N LEU A 164 -28.97 14.44 -11.55
CA LEU A 164 -29.89 13.81 -12.53
C LEU A 164 -29.84 12.26 -12.53
N PHE A 165 -28.72 11.70 -12.06
CA PHE A 165 -28.51 10.27 -11.91
C PHE A 165 -28.15 9.97 -10.45
N PRO A 166 -29.12 9.85 -9.53
CA PRO A 166 -28.85 9.54 -8.13
C PRO A 166 -28.37 8.10 -7.99
N ALA A 167 -27.36 7.88 -7.15
CA ALA A 167 -26.99 6.57 -6.65
C ALA A 167 -27.80 6.25 -5.38
N ALA A 168 -28.22 5.00 -5.21
CA ALA A 168 -28.89 4.59 -3.98
C ALA A 168 -27.90 4.51 -2.81
N LYS A 169 -28.37 4.86 -1.62
CA LYS A 169 -27.59 4.78 -0.38
C LYS A 169 -27.08 3.35 -0.17
N GLN A 170 -25.77 3.19 0.12
CA GLN A 170 -25.12 1.88 0.31
C GLN A 170 -25.21 0.94 -0.91
N ALA A 171 -25.31 1.49 -2.13
CA ALA A 171 -25.33 0.71 -3.37
C ALA A 171 -24.24 1.16 -4.36
N GLY A 172 -23.22 1.89 -3.88
CA GLY A 172 -22.15 2.44 -4.73
C GLY A 172 -21.18 1.40 -5.29
N TYR A 173 -21.20 0.18 -4.76
CA TYR A 173 -20.25 -0.88 -5.13
C TYR A 173 -20.26 -1.17 -6.63
N HIS A 174 -19.12 -0.97 -7.29
CA HIS A 174 -18.94 -1.11 -8.74
C HIS A 174 -19.87 -0.26 -9.60
N GLN A 175 -20.46 0.80 -9.03
CA GLN A 175 -21.39 1.64 -9.76
C GLN A 175 -20.65 2.53 -10.76
N SER A 176 -21.21 2.62 -11.98
CA SER A 176 -20.60 3.36 -13.09
C SER A 176 -20.97 4.85 -13.10
N ASN A 177 -20.17 5.64 -13.81
CA ASN A 177 -20.56 6.98 -14.27
C ASN A 177 -21.79 6.85 -15.20
N PRO A 178 -22.85 7.68 -15.10
CA PRO A 178 -22.97 8.93 -14.35
C PRO A 178 -23.53 8.84 -12.93
N PHE A 179 -23.72 7.65 -12.35
CA PHE A 179 -24.33 7.52 -11.02
C PHE A 179 -23.36 7.88 -9.89
N ILE A 180 -22.08 7.52 -10.04
CA ILE A 180 -20.95 7.97 -9.21
C ILE A 180 -20.28 9.18 -9.87
N LYS A 181 -20.06 10.25 -9.12
CA LYS A 181 -19.66 11.58 -9.61
C LYS A 181 -18.15 11.77 -9.70
N PHE A 182 -17.38 11.04 -8.89
CA PHE A 182 -15.92 11.20 -8.82
C PHE A 182 -15.13 10.07 -9.52
N SER A 183 -15.77 9.24 -10.34
CA SER A 183 -15.12 8.10 -11.03
C SER A 183 -13.95 8.52 -11.95
N TRP A 184 -14.00 9.71 -12.54
CA TRP A 184 -12.91 10.25 -13.36
C TRP A 184 -11.65 10.57 -12.54
N LEU A 185 -11.80 11.04 -11.30
CA LEU A 185 -10.67 11.22 -10.37
C LEU A 185 -10.05 9.89 -9.99
N ASN A 186 -10.87 8.88 -9.73
CA ASN A 186 -10.37 7.54 -9.45
C ASN A 186 -9.56 6.97 -10.62
N THR A 187 -9.98 7.25 -11.87
CA THR A 187 -9.23 6.86 -13.08
C THR A 187 -7.86 7.53 -13.11
N GLU A 188 -7.80 8.84 -12.87
CA GLU A 188 -6.54 9.59 -12.83
C GLU A 188 -5.61 9.10 -11.71
N MET A 189 -6.16 8.81 -10.53
CA MET A 189 -5.41 8.20 -9.41
C MET A 189 -4.84 6.84 -9.78
N LEU A 190 -5.64 5.98 -10.42
CA LEU A 190 -5.18 4.67 -10.89
C LEU A 190 -4.04 4.80 -11.89
N GLU A 191 -4.13 5.74 -12.84
CA GLU A 191 -3.05 5.95 -13.82
C GLU A 191 -1.73 6.36 -13.15
N GLU A 192 -1.75 7.37 -12.28
CA GLU A 192 -0.53 7.87 -11.64
C GLU A 192 0.08 6.85 -10.67
N ILE A 193 -0.75 6.21 -9.85
CA ILE A 193 -0.28 5.16 -8.93
C ILE A 193 0.30 4.00 -9.74
N THR A 194 -0.34 3.58 -10.84
CA THR A 194 0.18 2.50 -11.69
C THR A 194 1.52 2.88 -12.32
N ARG A 195 1.68 4.11 -12.81
CA ARG A 195 2.94 4.59 -13.41
C ARG A 195 4.08 4.57 -12.41
N ILE A 196 3.81 4.93 -11.15
CA ILE A 196 4.80 5.05 -10.09
C ILE A 196 5.08 3.68 -9.44
N SER A 197 4.07 3.01 -8.89
CA SER A 197 4.25 1.74 -8.17
C SER A 197 4.51 0.56 -9.11
N GLY A 198 3.98 0.63 -10.33
CA GLY A 198 4.01 -0.48 -11.31
C GLY A 198 3.11 -1.67 -10.93
N GLN A 199 2.32 -1.57 -9.86
CA GLN A 199 1.66 -2.71 -9.22
C GLN A 199 0.26 -2.36 -8.69
N VAL A 200 -0.62 -1.91 -9.59
CA VAL A 200 -2.06 -1.74 -9.29
C VAL A 200 -2.83 -2.85 -9.99
N LYS A 201 -3.72 -3.51 -9.27
CA LYS A 201 -4.58 -4.57 -9.79
C LYS A 201 -5.85 -3.98 -10.41
N TYR A 202 -6.56 -3.14 -9.65
CA TYR A 202 -7.72 -2.38 -10.09
C TYR A 202 -8.08 -1.27 -9.09
N GLY A 203 -9.06 -0.43 -9.45
CA GLY A 203 -9.79 0.37 -8.49
C GLY A 203 -11.24 0.52 -8.91
N HIS A 204 -12.11 0.82 -7.96
CA HIS A 204 -13.55 0.90 -8.18
C HIS A 204 -14.24 1.79 -7.16
N ALA A 205 -15.51 2.11 -7.41
CA ALA A 205 -16.39 2.69 -6.42
C ALA A 205 -16.77 1.63 -5.38
N GLU A 206 -16.76 2.04 -4.12
CA GLU A 206 -17.10 1.22 -2.96
C GLU A 206 -18.54 1.51 -2.49
N VAL A 207 -19.00 0.78 -1.47
CA VAL A 207 -20.38 0.83 -0.96
C VAL A 207 -20.77 2.23 -0.45
N GLY A 208 -19.83 2.95 0.15
CA GLY A 208 -20.06 4.20 0.88
C GLY A 208 -20.53 5.37 0.03
N LEU A 209 -21.64 5.98 0.46
CA LEU A 209 -22.18 7.20 -0.12
C LEU A 209 -22.81 8.07 0.97
N ILE A 210 -22.39 9.33 1.04
CA ILE A 210 -22.97 10.38 1.88
C ILE A 210 -23.46 11.50 0.96
N GLU A 211 -24.78 11.71 0.91
CA GLU A 211 -25.37 12.72 0.03
C GLU A 211 -25.02 14.14 0.45
N THR A 212 -25.02 14.39 1.76
CA THR A 212 -24.75 15.70 2.35
C THR A 212 -23.98 15.52 3.65
N VAL A 213 -22.68 15.82 3.59
CA VAL A 213 -21.77 15.76 4.74
C VAL A 213 -22.18 16.83 5.76
N ARG A 214 -22.54 16.39 6.96
CA ARG A 214 -22.79 17.27 8.10
C ARG A 214 -21.48 17.54 8.81
N SER A 215 -21.02 18.78 8.81
CA SER A 215 -19.74 19.17 9.42
C SER A 215 -19.77 20.61 9.91
N TYR A 216 -18.99 20.90 10.94
CA TYR A 216 -18.69 22.27 11.38
C TYR A 216 -17.61 22.93 10.52
N LEU A 217 -16.88 22.15 9.72
CA LEU A 217 -15.87 22.64 8.78
C LEU A 217 -16.58 23.14 7.50
N PRO A 218 -16.57 24.44 7.21
CA PRO A 218 -17.25 25.01 6.04
C PRO A 218 -16.77 24.40 4.71
N GLU A 219 -15.53 23.90 4.67
CA GLU A 219 -14.88 23.35 3.48
C GLU A 219 -15.47 22.02 3.03
N ILE A 220 -16.17 21.30 3.91
CA ILE A 220 -16.82 20.01 3.60
C ILE A 220 -18.30 19.97 3.96
N ALA A 221 -18.81 20.94 4.72
CA ALA A 221 -20.21 21.03 5.08
C ALA A 221 -21.09 21.15 3.83
N GLY A 222 -22.13 20.33 3.74
CA GLY A 222 -23.07 20.34 2.61
C GLY A 222 -22.60 19.57 1.37
N LYS A 223 -21.34 19.15 1.31
CA LYS A 223 -20.76 18.44 0.16
C LYS A 223 -21.17 16.98 0.11
N ARG A 224 -20.99 16.34 -1.05
CA ARG A 224 -21.20 14.89 -1.24
C ARG A 224 -19.91 14.14 -0.96
N ALA A 225 -20.00 12.95 -0.36
CA ALA A 225 -18.87 12.02 -0.23
C ALA A 225 -19.17 10.67 -0.92
N GLU A 226 -18.25 10.19 -1.76
CA GLU A 226 -18.34 8.87 -2.41
C GLU A 226 -17.09 8.05 -2.11
N GLN A 227 -17.28 6.78 -1.79
CA GLN A 227 -16.20 5.86 -1.42
C GLN A 227 -15.60 5.19 -2.66
N PHE A 228 -14.29 5.00 -2.63
CA PHE A 228 -13.51 4.29 -3.64
C PHE A 228 -12.47 3.40 -2.98
N GLU A 229 -11.98 2.43 -3.74
CA GLU A 229 -10.86 1.57 -3.37
C GLU A 229 -9.85 1.48 -4.52
N ILE A 230 -8.57 1.39 -4.17
CA ILE A 230 -7.48 0.98 -5.06
C ILE A 230 -6.80 -0.26 -4.46
N GLU A 231 -6.79 -1.36 -5.20
CA GLU A 231 -6.11 -2.61 -4.83
C GLU A 231 -4.77 -2.74 -5.58
N TYR A 232 -3.74 -3.11 -4.83
CA TYR A 232 -2.38 -3.29 -5.33
C TYR A 232 -2.12 -4.76 -5.71
N LEU A 233 -1.07 -5.00 -6.50
CA LEU A 233 -0.54 -6.35 -6.74
C LEU A 233 0.51 -6.72 -5.67
N PRO A 234 0.75 -8.03 -5.39
CA PRO A 234 1.72 -8.45 -4.39
C PRO A 234 3.14 -7.90 -4.65
N LYS A 235 3.77 -7.37 -3.60
CA LYS A 235 5.20 -7.02 -3.54
C LYS A 235 5.83 -7.54 -2.25
N PRO A 236 7.19 -7.60 -2.15
CA PRO A 236 7.85 -7.72 -0.86
C PRO A 236 7.26 -6.73 0.15
N ILE A 237 7.00 -7.21 1.36
CA ILE A 237 6.19 -6.50 2.36
C ILE A 237 6.70 -5.09 2.70
N ASP A 238 8.01 -4.87 2.67
CA ASP A 238 8.64 -3.57 2.90
C ASP A 238 8.39 -2.59 1.74
N GLN A 239 8.45 -3.07 0.50
CA GLN A 239 8.12 -2.27 -0.69
C GLN A 239 6.62 -1.93 -0.77
N MET A 240 5.74 -2.85 -0.35
CA MET A 240 4.30 -2.57 -0.31
C MET A 240 3.98 -1.48 0.72
N ALA A 241 4.69 -1.43 1.86
CA ALA A 241 4.51 -0.37 2.84
C ALA A 241 4.77 1.02 2.24
N ASP A 242 5.87 1.13 1.50
CA ASP A 242 6.28 2.32 0.77
C ASP A 242 5.23 2.73 -0.28
N ASP A 243 4.77 1.79 -1.10
CA ASP A 243 3.74 2.04 -2.12
C ASP A 243 2.43 2.55 -1.53
N ILE A 244 1.98 2.02 -0.38
CA ILE A 244 0.75 2.47 0.27
C ILE A 244 0.88 3.92 0.77
N VAL A 245 2.04 4.29 1.34
CA VAL A 245 2.26 5.67 1.81
C VAL A 245 2.33 6.63 0.62
N ILE A 246 3.02 6.28 -0.47
CA ILE A 246 3.04 7.04 -1.72
C ILE A 246 1.63 7.14 -2.33
N GLY A 247 0.86 6.05 -2.34
CA GLY A 247 -0.52 6.02 -2.82
C GLY A 247 -1.42 7.00 -2.06
N LYS A 248 -1.32 7.02 -0.72
CA LYS A 248 -2.05 8.01 0.10
C LYS A 248 -1.67 9.45 -0.23
N TRP A 249 -0.39 9.71 -0.55
CA TRP A 249 0.09 11.03 -0.98
C TRP A 249 -0.44 11.41 -2.37
N LEU A 250 -0.39 10.50 -3.34
CA LEU A 250 -0.92 10.71 -4.70
C LEU A 250 -2.42 11.01 -4.68
N ILE A 251 -3.21 10.18 -3.99
CA ILE A 251 -4.67 10.34 -3.89
C ILE A 251 -5.04 11.71 -3.31
N ARG A 252 -4.35 12.15 -2.25
CA ARG A 252 -4.58 13.47 -1.64
C ARG A 252 -4.24 14.62 -2.58
N ASN A 253 -3.10 14.57 -3.26
CA ASN A 253 -2.68 15.64 -4.16
C ASN A 253 -3.57 15.73 -5.41
N ILE A 254 -3.95 14.57 -5.98
CA ILE A 254 -4.83 14.51 -7.16
C ILE A 254 -6.23 15.03 -6.81
N ALA A 255 -6.77 14.68 -5.63
CA ALA A 255 -8.04 15.25 -5.18
C ALA A 255 -7.90 16.77 -4.93
N PHE A 256 -6.85 17.19 -4.22
CA PHE A 256 -6.63 18.58 -3.83
C PHE A 256 -6.56 19.53 -5.03
N ARG A 257 -5.79 19.19 -6.08
CA ARG A 257 -5.70 20.02 -7.30
C ARG A 257 -7.03 20.17 -8.04
N ASN A 258 -8.00 19.29 -7.76
CA ASN A 258 -9.34 19.30 -8.32
C ASN A 258 -10.40 19.87 -7.36
N ASN A 259 -10.00 20.54 -6.27
CA ASN A 259 -10.88 21.08 -5.23
C ASN A 259 -11.77 20.00 -4.55
N VAL A 260 -11.29 18.76 -4.52
CA VAL A 260 -11.92 17.63 -3.84
C VAL A 260 -11.04 17.23 -2.65
N LEU A 261 -11.66 16.88 -1.54
CA LEU A 261 -10.95 16.37 -0.37
C LEU A 261 -10.96 14.84 -0.39
N ALA A 262 -9.77 14.23 -0.43
CA ALA A 262 -9.65 12.80 -0.17
C ALA A 262 -9.40 12.54 1.31
N THR A 263 -10.16 11.61 1.90
CA THR A 263 -9.97 11.20 3.29
C THR A 263 -9.94 9.68 3.45
N PHE A 264 -9.01 9.25 4.29
CA PHE A 264 -8.88 7.86 4.74
C PHE A 264 -9.45 7.69 6.16
N THR A 265 -10.23 8.65 6.66
CA THR A 265 -10.87 8.54 7.97
C THR A 265 -11.66 7.23 8.03
N PRO A 266 -11.45 6.38 9.04
CA PRO A 266 -12.07 5.06 9.11
C PRO A 266 -13.60 5.09 9.11
N LYS A 267 -14.18 6.13 9.72
CA LYS A 267 -15.63 6.31 9.80
C LYS A 267 -16.00 7.79 9.76
N ILE A 268 -16.85 8.16 8.80
CA ILE A 268 -17.36 9.54 8.66
C ILE A 268 -18.78 9.65 9.24
N GLU A 269 -19.66 8.70 8.91
CA GLU A 269 -21.06 8.69 9.36
C GLU A 269 -21.48 7.29 9.83
N GLU A 270 -22.26 7.22 10.90
CA GLU A 270 -22.86 5.97 11.39
C GLU A 270 -23.85 5.39 10.37
N GLY A 271 -23.83 4.08 10.17
CA GLY A 271 -24.71 3.40 9.20
C GLY A 271 -24.30 3.53 7.73
N ILE A 272 -23.18 4.22 7.43
CA ILE A 272 -22.52 4.24 6.12
C ILE A 272 -21.27 3.38 6.19
N ALA A 273 -20.92 2.62 5.15
CA ALA A 273 -19.62 1.95 5.04
C ALA A 273 -18.44 2.87 5.45
N GLY A 274 -17.45 2.28 6.15
CA GLY A 274 -16.24 2.96 6.59
C GLY A 274 -15.04 2.53 5.75
N ASN A 275 -13.95 3.30 5.80
CA ASN A 275 -12.73 3.00 5.04
C ASN A 275 -11.86 1.95 5.74
N GLY A 276 -11.66 0.81 5.10
CA GLY A 276 -10.64 -0.18 5.41
C GLY A 276 -9.27 0.11 4.80
N LEU A 277 -8.27 -0.58 5.35
CA LEU A 277 -6.97 -0.81 4.73
C LEU A 277 -6.65 -2.28 4.90
N HIS A 278 -7.20 -3.12 4.03
CA HIS A 278 -6.99 -4.56 4.13
C HIS A 278 -5.61 -4.90 3.56
N PHE A 279 -4.93 -5.84 4.20
CA PHE A 279 -3.67 -6.37 3.68
C PHE A 279 -3.82 -7.85 3.38
N HIS A 280 -3.56 -8.23 2.14
CA HIS A 280 -3.40 -9.63 1.77
C HIS A 280 -1.93 -9.99 1.83
N PHE A 281 -1.65 -11.20 2.32
CA PHE A 281 -0.31 -11.73 2.45
C PHE A 281 -0.18 -13.03 1.67
N GLU A 282 0.97 -13.21 1.05
CA GLU A 282 1.41 -14.48 0.50
C GLU A 282 2.83 -14.79 0.93
N ILE A 283 3.12 -16.08 1.08
CA ILE A 283 4.43 -16.61 1.37
C ILE A 283 4.97 -17.18 0.08
N ARG A 284 6.18 -16.76 -0.30
CA ARG A 284 6.90 -17.29 -1.45
C ARG A 284 8.14 -18.06 -1.03
N LYS A 285 8.50 -19.03 -1.85
CA LYS A 285 9.79 -19.73 -1.79
C LYS A 285 10.37 -19.79 -3.19
N ASN A 286 11.57 -19.25 -3.37
CA ASN A 286 12.19 -19.10 -4.69
C ASN A 286 11.23 -18.41 -5.68
N ASN A 287 10.62 -17.30 -5.25
CA ASN A 287 9.63 -16.53 -6.02
C ASN A 287 8.33 -17.27 -6.42
N LYS A 288 8.07 -18.48 -5.91
CA LYS A 288 6.81 -19.21 -6.13
C LYS A 288 5.88 -19.06 -4.93
N ASN A 289 4.61 -18.73 -5.15
CA ASN A 289 3.60 -18.73 -4.09
C ASN A 289 3.41 -20.16 -3.52
N ILE A 290 3.55 -20.32 -2.20
CA ILE A 290 3.41 -21.60 -1.48
C ILE A 290 2.26 -21.59 -0.46
N MET A 291 1.27 -20.72 -0.67
CA MET A 291 0.16 -20.58 0.26
C MET A 291 -0.73 -21.82 0.32
N VAL A 292 -0.67 -22.68 -0.70
CA VAL A 292 -1.52 -23.86 -0.89
C VAL A 292 -0.66 -25.11 -1.00
N GLY A 293 -1.07 -26.16 -0.30
CA GLY A 293 -0.45 -27.49 -0.35
C GLY A 293 -0.88 -28.29 -1.58
N SER A 294 -0.27 -29.47 -1.77
CA SER A 294 -0.62 -30.38 -2.87
C SER A 294 -2.06 -30.91 -2.79
N ASP A 295 -2.70 -30.82 -1.64
CA ASP A 295 -4.09 -31.22 -1.39
C ASP A 295 -5.12 -30.12 -1.71
N GLY A 296 -4.66 -28.95 -2.21
CA GLY A 296 -5.51 -27.81 -2.54
C GLY A 296 -5.98 -27.01 -1.32
N LYS A 297 -5.49 -27.32 -0.11
CA LYS A 297 -5.78 -26.59 1.12
C LYS A 297 -4.65 -25.63 1.46
N LEU A 298 -4.88 -24.75 2.43
CA LEU A 298 -3.80 -23.91 2.97
C LEU A 298 -2.61 -24.76 3.43
N SER A 299 -1.41 -24.36 3.02
CA SER A 299 -0.18 -25.03 3.40
C SER A 299 0.10 -24.90 4.90
N LYS A 300 1.01 -25.74 5.40
CA LYS A 300 1.46 -25.66 6.79
C LYS A 300 2.09 -24.30 7.11
N GLU A 301 2.80 -23.72 6.14
CA GLU A 301 3.40 -22.40 6.20
C GLU A 301 2.33 -21.31 6.33
N SER A 302 1.25 -21.38 5.56
CA SER A 302 0.08 -20.49 5.71
C SER A 302 -0.54 -20.61 7.09
N MET A 303 -0.72 -21.83 7.60
CA MET A 303 -1.31 -22.04 8.94
C MET A 303 -0.42 -21.51 10.05
N LYS A 304 0.91 -21.62 9.92
CA LYS A 304 1.87 -20.99 10.85
C LYS A 304 1.80 -19.47 10.80
N PHE A 305 1.69 -18.89 9.60
CA PHE A 305 1.51 -17.46 9.45
C PHE A 305 0.23 -16.99 10.16
N ILE A 306 -0.92 -17.61 9.85
CA ILE A 306 -2.21 -17.31 10.49
C ILE A 306 -2.11 -17.42 12.01
N GLY A 307 -1.53 -18.50 12.53
CA GLY A 307 -1.36 -18.70 13.97
C GLY A 307 -0.53 -17.60 14.62
N GLY A 308 0.51 -17.11 13.94
CA GLY A 308 1.27 -15.94 14.36
C GLY A 308 0.42 -14.67 14.43
N ILE A 309 -0.30 -14.35 13.36
CA ILE A 309 -1.16 -13.14 13.30
C ILE A 309 -2.26 -13.18 14.36
N VAL A 310 -2.92 -14.32 14.55
CA VAL A 310 -3.96 -14.50 15.57
C VAL A 310 -3.41 -14.26 16.98
N THR A 311 -2.23 -14.81 17.30
CA THR A 311 -1.57 -14.62 18.60
C THR A 311 -1.34 -13.14 18.93
N PHE A 312 -1.00 -12.33 17.92
CA PHE A 312 -0.69 -10.91 18.09
C PHE A 312 -1.79 -9.96 17.62
N ALA A 313 -2.97 -10.45 17.25
CA ALA A 313 -4.05 -9.66 16.65
C ALA A 313 -4.39 -8.39 17.46
N ARG A 314 -4.44 -8.50 18.80
CA ARG A 314 -4.68 -7.36 19.70
C ARG A 314 -3.54 -6.35 19.74
N SER A 315 -2.29 -6.79 19.57
CA SER A 315 -1.14 -5.90 19.54
C SER A 315 -1.02 -5.19 18.19
N LEU A 316 -1.34 -5.88 17.10
CA LEU A 316 -1.32 -5.32 15.75
C LEU A 316 -2.31 -4.16 15.58
N SER A 317 -3.46 -4.20 16.27
CA SER A 317 -4.46 -3.12 16.19
C SER A 317 -3.94 -1.78 16.70
N VAL A 318 -2.95 -1.75 17.61
CA VAL A 318 -2.32 -0.50 18.07
C VAL A 318 -1.67 0.26 16.92
N PHE A 319 -1.17 -0.45 15.91
CA PHE A 319 -0.58 0.14 14.71
C PHE A 319 -1.56 0.24 13.54
N GLY A 320 -2.57 -0.64 13.48
CA GLY A 320 -3.57 -0.67 12.41
C GLY A 320 -4.77 0.26 12.60
N ASN A 321 -5.02 0.71 13.83
CA ASN A 321 -6.22 1.45 14.22
C ASN A 321 -5.82 2.53 15.24
N THR A 322 -5.35 3.69 14.77
CA THR A 322 -4.64 4.68 15.60
C THR A 322 -5.52 5.85 16.05
N VAL A 323 -6.80 5.87 15.66
CA VAL A 323 -7.73 6.98 15.97
C VAL A 323 -9.06 6.46 16.51
N ALA A 324 -9.78 7.30 17.26
CA ALA A 324 -11.05 6.91 17.87
C ALA A 324 -12.09 6.42 16.85
N SER A 325 -12.18 7.05 15.67
CA SER A 325 -13.12 6.65 14.61
C SER A 325 -12.87 5.25 14.05
N SER A 326 -11.67 4.68 14.23
CA SER A 326 -11.38 3.27 13.89
C SER A 326 -12.34 2.32 14.59
N TYR A 327 -12.64 2.58 15.86
CA TYR A 327 -13.51 1.73 16.68
C TYR A 327 -15.00 1.95 16.40
N LEU A 328 -15.36 3.01 15.65
CA LEU A 328 -16.69 3.20 15.07
C LEU A 328 -16.85 2.45 13.73
N ARG A 329 -15.74 2.10 13.07
CA ARG A 329 -15.72 1.18 11.93
C ARG A 329 -15.81 -0.27 12.39
N LEU A 330 -15.06 -0.66 13.43
CA LEU A 330 -15.01 -2.02 13.97
C LEU A 330 -16.25 -2.38 14.82
N VAL A 331 -17.43 -2.29 14.21
CA VAL A 331 -18.72 -2.64 14.83
C VAL A 331 -19.39 -3.80 14.10
N PRO A 332 -20.24 -4.61 14.76
CA PRO A 332 -20.92 -5.73 14.11
C PRO A 332 -21.77 -5.30 12.91
N ASN A 333 -21.91 -6.19 11.93
CA ASN A 333 -22.79 -6.05 10.75
C ASN A 333 -22.39 -4.97 9.71
N GLN A 334 -21.13 -4.52 9.68
CA GLN A 334 -20.65 -3.51 8.71
C GLN A 334 -19.39 -3.94 7.95
N GLU A 335 -19.31 -5.22 7.57
CA GLU A 335 -18.17 -5.86 6.85
C GLU A 335 -16.78 -5.72 7.50
N ALA A 336 -16.73 -5.15 8.72
CA ALA A 336 -15.54 -5.01 9.54
C ALA A 336 -15.42 -6.13 10.59
N PRO A 337 -14.21 -6.64 10.85
CA PRO A 337 -14.03 -7.75 11.78
C PRO A 337 -14.15 -7.29 13.24
N THR A 338 -14.95 -8.01 14.04
CA THR A 338 -15.11 -7.77 15.49
C THR A 338 -14.68 -8.95 16.35
N LYS A 339 -14.30 -10.07 15.72
CA LYS A 339 -13.86 -11.30 16.40
C LYS A 339 -12.50 -11.72 15.85
N ILE A 340 -11.64 -12.20 16.74
CA ILE A 340 -10.38 -12.85 16.37
C ILE A 340 -10.74 -14.27 15.93
N CYS A 341 -10.90 -14.47 14.63
CA CYS A 341 -11.11 -15.75 13.98
C CYS A 341 -10.66 -15.66 12.52
N TRP A 342 -10.53 -16.80 11.84
CA TRP A 342 -10.29 -16.83 10.41
C TRP A 342 -11.30 -17.71 9.66
N SER A 343 -11.55 -17.41 8.39
CA SER A 343 -12.50 -18.17 7.56
C SER A 343 -12.23 -18.02 6.07
N ASP A 344 -12.56 -19.06 5.31
CA ASP A 344 -12.60 -19.10 3.85
C ASP A 344 -13.85 -18.44 3.23
N LEU A 345 -14.94 -18.33 3.99
CA LEU A 345 -16.24 -17.83 3.50
C LEU A 345 -16.74 -16.56 4.19
N ASN A 346 -16.32 -16.30 5.43
CA ASN A 346 -16.93 -15.27 6.27
C ASN A 346 -16.19 -13.91 6.21
N ARG A 347 -16.86 -12.88 5.64
CA ARG A 347 -16.35 -11.49 5.59
C ARG A 347 -16.27 -10.78 6.94
N SER A 348 -16.88 -11.33 8.00
CA SER A 348 -16.78 -10.79 9.37
C SER A 348 -15.60 -11.34 10.18
N ALA A 349 -14.81 -12.26 9.60
CA ALA A 349 -13.60 -12.80 10.22
C ALA A 349 -12.44 -11.80 10.16
N LEU A 350 -11.56 -11.83 11.16
CA LEU A 350 -10.35 -11.00 11.20
C LEU A 350 -9.41 -11.32 10.05
N ILE A 351 -9.19 -12.62 9.82
CA ILE A 351 -8.41 -13.12 8.70
C ILE A 351 -9.34 -13.85 7.74
N ARG A 352 -9.35 -13.44 6.47
CA ARG A 352 -10.13 -14.10 5.43
C ARG A 352 -9.20 -14.82 4.46
N VAL A 353 -9.66 -15.95 3.91
CA VAL A 353 -8.96 -16.66 2.83
C VAL A 353 -9.75 -16.44 1.55
N PRO A 354 -9.31 -15.53 0.65
CA PRO A 354 -10.02 -15.27 -0.59
C PRO A 354 -10.01 -16.46 -1.54
N LEU A 355 -10.87 -16.44 -2.55
CA LEU A 355 -10.84 -17.44 -3.62
C LEU A 355 -9.50 -17.38 -4.36
N GLY A 356 -8.68 -18.42 -4.25
CA GLY A 356 -7.36 -18.54 -4.90
C GLY A 356 -7.38 -19.01 -6.36
N TRP A 357 -8.56 -19.18 -6.98
CA TRP A 357 -8.73 -19.60 -8.39
C TRP A 357 -8.11 -20.97 -8.73
N HIS A 358 -8.16 -21.93 -7.79
CA HIS A 358 -7.63 -23.28 -7.99
C HIS A 358 -8.35 -24.05 -9.11
N GLY A 359 -7.59 -24.49 -10.13
CA GLY A 359 -8.11 -25.34 -11.21
C GLY A 359 -9.11 -24.65 -12.13
N MET A 360 -9.19 -23.32 -12.11
CA MET A 360 -10.04 -22.51 -12.99
C MET A 360 -9.17 -21.59 -13.84
N ASP A 361 -8.42 -22.22 -14.74
CA ASP A 361 -7.59 -21.55 -15.72
C ASP A 361 -8.40 -21.39 -17.01
N ASN A 362 -8.24 -20.26 -17.71
CA ASN A 362 -8.88 -19.97 -19.00
C ASN A 362 -10.43 -19.96 -19.03
N LEU A 363 -11.08 -19.29 -18.06
CA LEU A 363 -12.54 -19.09 -18.10
C LEU A 363 -13.04 -18.38 -19.38
N ALA A 364 -12.19 -17.61 -20.06
CA ALA A 364 -12.52 -16.92 -21.30
C ALA A 364 -13.01 -17.89 -22.39
N SER A 365 -12.40 -19.07 -22.51
CA SER A 365 -12.82 -20.12 -23.46
C SER A 365 -14.25 -20.62 -23.27
N LYS A 366 -14.80 -20.53 -22.05
CA LYS A 366 -16.17 -20.96 -21.75
C LYS A 366 -17.23 -20.00 -22.29
N ILE A 367 -16.88 -18.73 -22.47
CA ILE A 367 -17.80 -17.67 -22.92
C ILE A 367 -17.45 -17.15 -24.33
N ASN A 368 -16.22 -17.37 -24.79
CA ASN A 368 -15.73 -17.04 -26.12
C ASN A 368 -15.42 -18.36 -26.86
N PRO A 369 -16.41 -19.00 -27.50
CA PRO A 369 -16.25 -20.32 -28.11
C PRO A 369 -15.21 -20.36 -29.26
N GLN A 370 -14.86 -19.21 -29.81
CA GLN A 370 -13.78 -19.05 -30.79
C GLN A 370 -12.39 -19.10 -30.16
N GLU A 371 -12.27 -18.82 -28.87
CA GLU A 371 -11.00 -18.83 -28.15
C GLU A 371 -10.62 -20.28 -27.82
N LYS A 372 -9.61 -20.79 -28.51
CA LYS A 372 -9.12 -22.17 -28.41
C LYS A 372 -7.73 -22.25 -27.80
N ALA A 373 -7.04 -21.13 -27.64
CA ALA A 373 -5.73 -21.13 -27.02
C ALA A 373 -5.89 -21.53 -25.54
N GLU A 374 -5.06 -22.47 -25.10
CA GLU A 374 -4.95 -22.78 -23.68
C GLU A 374 -4.26 -21.62 -22.97
N TYR A 375 -4.72 -21.34 -21.76
CA TYR A 375 -4.08 -20.39 -20.86
C TYR A 375 -3.99 -21.05 -19.50
N HIS A 376 -2.77 -21.19 -18.98
CA HIS A 376 -2.49 -21.75 -17.66
C HIS A 376 -1.82 -20.67 -16.80
N PHE A 377 -2.29 -20.51 -15.57
CA PHE A 377 -1.63 -19.57 -14.66
C PHE A 377 -0.33 -20.18 -14.17
N SER A 378 0.79 -19.46 -14.36
CA SER A 378 2.11 -19.97 -13.99
C SER A 378 2.41 -19.87 -12.48
N ASP A 379 1.69 -19.02 -11.75
CA ASP A 379 1.89 -18.76 -10.31
C ASP A 379 0.56 -18.80 -9.56
N GLY A 380 0.59 -19.28 -8.32
CA GLY A 380 -0.59 -19.33 -7.45
C GLY A 380 -1.03 -17.92 -7.04
N ARG A 381 -2.34 -17.73 -6.86
CA ARG A 381 -2.93 -16.43 -6.45
C ARG A 381 -3.52 -16.45 -5.04
N GLN A 382 -3.31 -17.54 -4.29
CA GLN A 382 -3.86 -17.65 -2.96
C GLN A 382 -3.14 -16.72 -1.99
N THR A 383 -3.91 -15.98 -1.22
CA THR A 383 -3.44 -15.09 -0.14
C THR A 383 -4.25 -15.34 1.13
N VAL A 384 -3.86 -14.68 2.22
CA VAL A 384 -4.70 -14.50 3.42
C VAL A 384 -4.83 -13.01 3.72
N GLU A 385 -6.03 -12.56 4.02
CA GLU A 385 -6.45 -11.15 4.12
C GLU A 385 -6.63 -10.75 5.58
N LEU A 386 -5.85 -9.80 6.10
CA LEU A 386 -6.06 -9.14 7.39
C LEU A 386 -6.91 -7.88 7.21
N ARG A 387 -8.12 -7.87 7.78
CA ARG A 387 -9.16 -6.86 7.51
C ARG A 387 -9.27 -5.73 8.54
N SER A 388 -8.56 -5.84 9.66
CA SER A 388 -8.77 -4.95 10.81
C SER A 388 -8.25 -3.54 10.60
N ALA A 389 -7.12 -3.39 9.89
CA ALA A 389 -6.50 -2.09 9.70
C ALA A 389 -7.38 -1.15 8.86
N ASP A 390 -7.15 0.14 9.06
CA ASP A 390 -7.88 1.20 8.37
C ASP A 390 -6.93 2.32 7.91
N GLY A 391 -7.50 3.35 7.31
CA GLY A 391 -6.73 4.47 6.77
C GLY A 391 -5.86 5.23 7.77
N SER A 392 -6.11 5.07 9.08
CA SER A 392 -5.27 5.62 10.16
C SER A 392 -4.02 4.80 10.47
N ALA A 393 -3.88 3.60 9.89
CA ALA A 393 -2.77 2.72 10.19
C ALA A 393 -1.41 3.39 9.99
N TRP A 394 -0.52 3.16 10.95
CA TRP A 394 0.91 3.41 10.80
C TRP A 394 1.54 2.25 10.02
N VAL A 395 1.49 2.36 8.70
CA VAL A 395 1.69 1.24 7.75
C VAL A 395 2.98 0.47 8.01
N HIS A 396 4.13 1.14 8.05
CA HIS A 396 5.43 0.47 8.27
C HIS A 396 5.50 -0.23 9.63
N ALA A 397 4.97 0.38 10.69
CA ALA A 397 4.95 -0.21 12.03
C ALA A 397 4.00 -1.42 12.12
N LEU A 398 2.82 -1.32 11.50
CA LEU A 398 1.87 -2.44 11.41
C LEU A 398 2.51 -3.63 10.69
N LEU A 399 3.10 -3.40 9.52
CA LEU A 399 3.72 -4.46 8.73
C LEU A 399 5.00 -5.00 9.40
N THR A 400 5.70 -4.18 10.19
CA THR A 400 6.79 -4.64 11.06
C THR A 400 6.26 -5.64 12.07
N GLY A 401 5.14 -5.31 12.73
CA GLY A 401 4.43 -6.20 13.65
C GLY A 401 3.97 -7.49 12.98
N VAL A 402 3.46 -7.43 11.74
CA VAL A 402 3.09 -8.60 10.94
C VAL A 402 4.29 -9.50 10.68
N CYS A 403 5.44 -8.95 10.27
CA CYS A 403 6.67 -9.73 10.10
C CYS A 403 7.08 -10.42 11.41
N GLN A 404 7.00 -9.73 12.55
CA GLN A 404 7.34 -10.33 13.86
C GLN A 404 6.34 -11.42 14.27
N ALA A 405 5.05 -11.20 14.05
CA ALA A 405 4.00 -12.18 14.29
C ALA A 405 4.21 -13.42 13.42
N ALA A 406 4.55 -13.24 12.14
CA ALA A 406 4.91 -14.32 11.23
C ALA A 406 6.13 -15.09 11.76
N ARG A 407 7.24 -14.40 12.08
CA ARG A 407 8.44 -15.03 12.67
C ARG A 407 8.11 -15.87 13.90
N HIS A 408 7.27 -15.36 14.80
CA HIS A 408 6.80 -16.10 15.96
C HIS A 408 6.02 -17.35 15.55
N GLY A 409 5.03 -17.22 14.66
CA GLY A 409 4.24 -18.36 14.18
C GLY A 409 5.09 -19.45 13.52
N PHE A 410 6.16 -19.08 12.82
CA PHE A 410 7.07 -20.06 12.21
C PHE A 410 7.94 -20.82 13.22
N LYS A 411 8.28 -20.18 14.35
CA LYS A 411 9.07 -20.76 15.45
C LYS A 411 8.23 -21.55 16.45
N ASP A 412 6.98 -21.15 16.69
CA ASP A 412 6.10 -21.81 17.65
C ASP A 412 5.58 -23.15 17.12
N LYS A 413 5.86 -24.22 17.87
CA LYS A 413 5.42 -25.58 17.57
C LYS A 413 3.89 -25.75 17.64
N ASN A 414 3.19 -24.85 18.33
CA ASN A 414 1.73 -24.89 18.48
C ASN A 414 0.99 -23.97 17.51
N SER A 415 1.70 -23.20 16.68
CA SER A 415 1.10 -22.16 15.84
C SER A 415 -0.02 -22.69 14.92
N THR A 416 0.17 -23.85 14.29
CA THR A 416 -0.87 -24.45 13.44
C THR A 416 -2.11 -24.85 14.24
N LYS A 417 -1.94 -25.33 15.47
CA LYS A 417 -3.05 -25.66 16.38
C LYS A 417 -3.79 -24.41 16.86
N ILE A 418 -3.07 -23.30 17.04
CA ILE A 418 -3.69 -22.01 17.38
C ILE A 418 -4.58 -21.57 16.22
N ALA A 419 -4.07 -21.64 14.98
CA ALA A 419 -4.86 -21.36 13.80
C ALA A 419 -6.08 -22.29 13.70
N GLU A 420 -5.93 -23.61 13.83
CA GLU A 420 -7.04 -24.56 13.74
C GLU A 420 -8.14 -24.37 14.81
N LYS A 421 -7.81 -23.78 15.97
CA LYS A 421 -8.75 -23.59 17.09
C LYS A 421 -9.43 -22.23 17.13
N THR A 422 -8.98 -21.27 16.32
CA THR A 422 -9.43 -19.88 16.32
C THR A 422 -10.31 -19.62 15.11
#